data_AF-A0A4Q5T7T5-F1
#
_entry.id   AF-A0A4Q5T7T5-F1
#
_cell.length_a   1.000
_cell.length_b   1.000
_cell.length_c   1.000
_cell.angle_alpha   90.00
_cell.angle_beta   90.00
_cell.angle_gamma   90.00
#
_symmetry.space_group_name_H-M   'P 1'
#
loop_
_entity.id
_entity.type
_entity.pdbx_description
1 polymer ?
#
loop_
_entity_poly.entity_id
_entity_poly.type
_entity_poly.pdbx_seq_one_letter_code
_entity_poly.pdbx_strand_id
1 'polypeptide(L)' 'MLTIDLINNNIPRLQLQDSVAKANQLIADFKVTHLPVVAEEAYLGLISEEDLLDAEDDRLPIEVLQKYFIPASV' A
#
# COMPACT_ATOMS: atom_id res chain seq x y z
N MET A 1 17.67 12.55 19.17
CA MET A 1 16.43 12.00 18.58
C MET A 1 16.44 10.50 18.78
N LEU A 2 15.36 9.93 19.33
CA LEU A 2 15.14 8.49 19.39
C LEU A 2 14.47 8.06 18.07
N THR A 3 14.79 6.87 17.56
CA THR A 3 14.23 6.33 16.32
C THR A 3 12.70 6.22 16.34
N ILE A 4 12.11 6.10 17.55
CA ILE A 4 10.67 6.03 17.78
C ILE A 4 9.93 7.33 17.41
N ASP A 5 10.60 8.49 17.51
CA ASP A 5 10.03 9.78 17.12
C ASP A 5 9.94 9.95 15.59
N LEU A 6 10.55 9.06 14.80
CA LEU A 6 10.49 9.08 13.33
C LEU A 6 9.35 8.22 12.77
N ILE A 7 8.65 7.46 13.61
CA ILE A 7 7.58 6.56 13.15
C ILE A 7 6.33 7.41 12.89
N ASN A 8 5.97 7.56 11.62
CA ASN A 8 4.76 8.25 11.22
C ASN A 8 3.55 7.30 11.31
N ASN A 9 2.79 7.39 12.40
CA ASN A 9 1.58 6.59 12.60
C ASN A 9 0.38 6.99 11.71
N ASN A 10 0.53 7.99 10.83
CA ASN A 10 -0.54 8.45 9.94
C ASN A 10 -0.49 7.83 8.53
N ILE A 11 0.38 6.85 8.26
CA ILE A 11 0.40 6.21 6.93
C ILE A 11 -0.92 5.46 6.72
N PRO A 12 -1.66 5.76 5.64
CA PRO A 12 -2.94 5.11 5.36
C PRO A 12 -2.71 3.65 4.98
N ARG A 13 -3.72 2.82 5.26
CA ARG A 13 -3.75 1.41 4.87
C ARG A 13 -4.75 1.20 3.73
N LEU A 14 -4.39 0.35 2.78
CA LEU A 14 -5.25 -0.09 1.68
C LEU A 14 -6.02 -1.34 2.08
N GLN A 15 -7.26 -1.43 1.62
CA GLN A 15 -8.05 -2.66 1.63
C GLN A 15 -7.94 -3.36 0.27
N LEU A 16 -8.16 -4.67 0.21
CA LEU A 16 -8.13 -5.43 -1.05
C LEU A 16 -9.13 -4.91 -2.10
N GLN A 17 -10.28 -4.40 -1.63
CA GLN A 17 -11.34 -3.84 -2.46
C GLN A 17 -11.06 -2.41 -2.95
N ASP A 18 -10.04 -1.74 -2.42
CA ASP A 18 -9.66 -0.41 -2.90
C ASP A 18 -9.09 -0.51 -4.32
N SER A 19 -9.23 0.54 -5.11
CA SER A 19 -8.70 0.57 -6.47
C SER A 19 -7.24 1.02 -6.52
N VAL A 20 -6.53 0.64 -7.58
CA VAL A 20 -5.19 1.13 -7.89
C VAL A 20 -5.14 2.67 -7.95
N ALA A 21 -6.16 3.32 -8.54
CA ALA A 21 -6.29 4.77 -8.55
C ALA A 21 -6.24 5.37 -7.13
N LYS A 22 -6.94 4.74 -6.17
CA LYS A 22 -6.98 5.20 -4.79
C LYS A 22 -5.63 5.01 -4.12
N ALA A 23 -4.94 3.91 -4.39
CA ALA A 23 -3.58 3.68 -3.90
C ALA A 23 -2.59 4.74 -4.42
N ASN A 24 -2.62 5.02 -5.73
CA ASN A 24 -1.82 6.08 -6.35
C ASN A 24 -2.10 7.46 -5.73
N GLN A 25 -3.37 7.77 -5.46
CA GLN A 25 -3.74 9.02 -4.80
C GLN A 25 -3.19 9.11 -3.37
N LEU A 26 -3.25 8.02 -2.60
CA LEU A 26 -2.72 7.97 -1.23
C LEU A 26 -1.18 8.10 -1.19
N ILE A 27 -0.47 7.48 -2.13
CA ILE A 27 0.98 7.64 -2.32
C ILE A 27 1.32 9.11 -2.53
N ALA A 28 0.62 9.79 -3.44
CA ALA A 28 0.84 11.19 -3.73
C ALA A 28 0.50 12.12 -2.55
N ASP A 29 -0.61 11.87 -1.86
CA ASP A 29 -1.08 12.70 -0.74
C ASP A 29 -0.17 12.60 0.49
N PHE A 30 0.26 11.39 0.82
CA PHE A 30 1.11 11.11 1.97
C PHE A 30 2.62 11.15 1.65
N LYS A 31 2.98 11.35 0.38
CA LYS A 31 4.36 11.37 -0.13
C LYS A 31 5.16 10.13 0.28
N VAL A 32 4.51 8.97 0.21
CA VAL A 32 5.09 7.66 0.49
C VAL A 32 5.26 6.89 -0.80
N THR A 33 6.21 5.96 -0.85
CA THR A 33 6.42 5.09 -2.04
C THR A 33 5.81 3.70 -1.87
N HIS A 34 5.38 3.35 -0.66
CA HIS A 34 4.80 2.05 -0.33
C HIS A 34 3.58 2.25 0.57
N LEU A 35 2.56 1.41 0.38
CA LEU A 35 1.36 1.40 1.19
C LEU A 35 1.10 0.00 1.77
N PRO A 36 0.77 -0.09 3.07
CA PRO A 36 0.39 -1.36 3.69
C PRO A 36 -1.01 -1.78 3.21
N VAL A 37 -1.12 -3.03 2.77
CA VAL A 37 -2.38 -3.67 2.40
C VAL A 37 -2.84 -4.55 3.55
N VAL A 38 -4.09 -4.38 3.96
CA VAL A 38 -4.74 -5.14 5.02
C VAL A 38 -6.04 -5.75 4.52
N ALA A 39 -6.44 -6.86 5.12
CA ALA A 39 -7.78 -7.44 4.97
C ALA A 39 -8.20 -8.04 6.30
N GLU A 40 -9.47 -7.85 6.70
CA GLU A 40 -10.00 -8.43 7.94
C GLU A 40 -9.11 -8.19 9.17
N GLU A 41 -8.54 -6.99 9.28
CA GLU A 41 -7.62 -6.57 10.34
C GLU A 41 -6.25 -7.30 10.35
N ALA A 42 -6.01 -8.19 9.38
CA ALA A 42 -4.72 -8.81 9.14
C ALA A 42 -3.89 -8.01 8.13
N TYR A 43 -2.60 -7.86 8.42
CA TYR A 43 -1.63 -7.32 7.48
C TYR A 43 -1.27 -8.38 6.44
N LEU A 44 -1.42 -8.04 5.16
CA LEU A 44 -1.11 -8.94 4.04
C LEU A 44 0.27 -8.66 3.43
N GLY A 45 0.66 -7.38 3.38
CA GLY A 45 1.94 -6.98 2.78
C GLY A 45 2.00 -5.48 2.49
N LEU A 46 3.09 -5.06 1.84
CA LEU A 46 3.25 -3.72 1.26
C LEU A 46 3.11 -3.80 -0.25
N ILE A 47 2.51 -2.77 -0.85
CA ILE A 47 2.54 -2.56 -2.29
C ILE A 47 3.30 -1.27 -2.60
N SER A 48 4.14 -1.30 -3.62
CA SER A 48 4.98 -0.16 -4.02
C SER A 48 4.28 0.66 -5.10
N GLU A 49 4.66 1.93 -5.23
CA GLU A 49 4.23 2.79 -6.35
C GLU A 49 4.53 2.14 -7.70
N GLU A 50 5.71 1.53 -7.85
CA GLU A 50 6.14 0.85 -9.08
C GLU A 50 5.19 -0.30 -9.47
N ASP A 51 4.74 -1.10 -8.50
CA ASP A 51 3.80 -2.20 -8.73
C ASP A 51 2.40 -1.69 -9.12
N LEU A 52 1.99 -0.53 -8.60
CA LEU A 52 0.73 0.11 -8.96
C LEU A 52 0.77 0.71 -10.37
N LEU A 53 1.93 1.20 -10.79
CA LEU A 53 2.14 1.74 -12.14
C LEU A 53 2.18 0.63 -13.22
N ASP A 54 2.52 -0.61 -12.84
CA ASP A 54 2.49 -1.78 -13.74
C ASP A 54 1.06 -2.33 -13.96
N ALA A 55 0.08 -1.84 -13.20
CA ALA A 55 -1.31 -2.28 -13.33
C ALA A 55 -1.91 -1.87 -14.68
N GLU A 56 -2.58 -2.82 -15.35
CA GLU A 56 -3.19 -2.58 -16.67
C GLU A 56 -4.34 -1.56 -16.64
N ASP A 57 -5.04 -1.43 -15.50
CA ASP A 57 -6.15 -0.50 -15.33
C ASP A 57 -6.26 -0.02 -13.86
N ASP A 58 -6.29 1.29 -13.68
CA ASP A 58 -6.36 1.94 -12.36
C ASP A 58 -7.67 1.67 -11.59
N ARG A 59 -8.72 1.17 -12.25
CA ARG A 59 -10.01 0.86 -11.61
C ARG A 59 -10.03 -0.54 -11.01
N LEU A 60 -9.03 -1.37 -11.31
CA LEU A 60 -8.93 -2.71 -10.74
C LEU A 60 -8.71 -2.64 -9.23
N PRO A 61 -9.30 -3.59 -8.47
CA PRO A 61 -9.05 -3.68 -7.05
C PRO A 61 -7.61 -4.12 -6.78
N ILE A 62 -7.03 -3.65 -5.68
CA ILE A 62 -5.67 -4.01 -5.22
C ILE A 62 -5.53 -5.52 -5.00
N GLU A 63 -6.64 -6.22 -4.78
CA GLU A 63 -6.71 -7.68 -4.74
C GLU A 63 -6.00 -8.37 -5.92
N VAL A 64 -6.08 -7.82 -7.14
CA VAL A 64 -5.45 -8.44 -8.32
C VAL A 64 -3.93 -8.37 -8.30
N LEU A 65 -3.38 -7.44 -7.52
CA LEU A 65 -1.95 -7.20 -7.36
C LEU A 65 -1.34 -7.95 -6.17
N GLN A 66 -2.10 -8.86 -5.53
CA GLN A 66 -1.62 -9.66 -4.40
C GLN A 66 -0.28 -10.38 -4.66
N LYS A 67 -0.01 -10.78 -5.91
CA LYS A 67 1.25 -11.43 -6.30
C LYS A 67 2.50 -10.54 -6.14
N TYR A 68 2.30 -9.22 -6.09
CA TYR A 68 3.36 -8.22 -5.93
C TYR A 68 3.50 -7.74 -4.48
N PHE A 69 2.66 -8.23 -3.56
CA PHE A 69 2.75 -7.81 -2.18
C PHE A 69 4.08 -8.26 -1.58
N ILE A 70 4.81 -7.29 -1.04
CA ILE A 70 6.05 -7.53 -0.33
C ILE A 70 5.65 -7.99 1.09
N PRO A 71 5.86 -9.26 1.45
CA PRO A 71 5.63 -9.70 2.80
C PRO A 71 6.60 -8.97 3.73
N ALA A 72 6.18 -8.73 4.97
CA ALA A 72 7.14 -8.32 5.99
C ALA A 72 8.13 -9.48 6.17
N SER A 73 9.36 -9.32 5.67
CA SER A 73 10.44 -10.27 5.96
C SER A 73 10.66 -10.27 7.47
N VAL A 74 10.32 -11.41 8.09
CA VAL A 74 10.66 -11.73 9.49
C VAL A 74 12.07 -12.28 9.60
#